data_AF-A0A2V8L6G7-F1
#
_entry.id   AF-A0A2V8L6G7-F1
#
_cell.length_a   1.000
_cell.length_b   1.000
_cell.length_c   1.000
_cell.angle_alpha   90.00
_cell.angle_beta   90.00
_cell.angle_gamma   90.00
#
_symmetry.space_group_name_H-M   'P 1'
#
loop_
_entity.id
_entity.type
_entity.pdbx_description
1 polymer ?
#
loop_
_entity_poly.entity_id
_entity_poly.type
_entity_poly.pdbx_seq_one_letter_code
_entity_poly.pdbx_strand_id
1 'polypeptide(L)'
;MVYTNQGRLYRLWLITPWIGTAEGEVDPLCLLIDALRNKNCDVVVITRPPKEIWHLRGEELLEKELNAVIFHCPSLHTKLYIAECNGFRGAVLGSPNLTPRANTVNREIAVEFRSTATSDDHEIAVLINDLINYASSLRGERDVTLKTRV
;
A
#
# COMPACT_ATOMS: atom_id res chain seq x y z
N MET A 1 -9.26 29.99 14.25
CA MET A 1 -7.97 29.37 13.94
C MET A 1 -8.24 28.32 12.88
N VAL A 2 -7.95 28.61 11.61
CA VAL A 2 -8.17 27.66 10.51
C VAL A 2 -7.04 26.66 10.58
N TYR A 3 -7.30 25.44 11.06
CA TYR A 3 -6.36 24.34 10.91
C TYR A 3 -6.21 24.10 9.42
N THR A 4 -5.13 24.60 8.83
CA THR A 4 -4.66 24.12 7.53
C THR A 4 -4.43 22.63 7.71
N ASN A 5 -5.35 21.80 7.24
CA ASN A 5 -5.19 20.36 7.10
C ASN A 5 -4.03 20.09 6.13
N GLN A 6 -2.80 20.33 6.57
CA GLN A 6 -1.63 19.74 5.95
C GLN A 6 -1.70 18.26 6.29
N GLY A 7 -2.46 17.52 5.48
CA GLY A 7 -2.54 16.07 5.53
C GLY A 7 -1.18 15.47 5.21
N ARG A 8 -0.27 15.50 6.19
CA ARG A 8 1.05 14.89 6.06
C ARG A 8 0.84 13.39 6.10
N LEU A 9 1.00 12.74 4.95
CA LEU A 9 1.16 11.30 4.86
C LEU A 9 2.43 10.92 5.62
N TYR A 10 2.30 10.08 6.64
CA TYR A 10 3.44 9.59 7.42
C TYR A 10 3.66 8.09 7.27
N ARG A 11 2.64 7.31 6.88
CA ARG A 11 2.80 5.89 6.56
C ARG A 11 1.89 5.46 5.42
N LEU A 12 2.41 4.56 4.59
CA LEU A 12 1.67 3.85 3.55
C LEU A 12 1.86 2.35 3.73
N TRP A 13 0.74 1.62 3.76
CA TRP A 13 0.73 0.16 3.70
C TRP A 13 0.34 -0.30 2.31
N LEU A 14 1.16 -1.15 1.71
CA LEU A 14 0.93 -1.80 0.43
C LEU A 14 0.82 -3.30 0.66
N ILE A 15 -0.39 -3.82 0.81
CA ILE A 15 -0.64 -5.24 0.99
C ILE A 15 -1.21 -5.77 -0.31
N THR A 16 -0.40 -6.47 -1.09
CA THR A 16 -0.81 -6.91 -2.42
C THR A 16 0.01 -8.12 -2.87
N PRO A 17 -0.62 -9.21 -3.37
CA PRO A 17 0.10 -10.41 -3.76
C PRO A 17 1.12 -10.20 -4.87
N TRP A 18 0.86 -9.25 -5.77
CA TRP A 18 1.70 -9.01 -6.94
C TRP A 18 1.93 -7.53 -7.15
N ILE A 19 3.18 -7.19 -7.46
CA ILE A 19 3.63 -5.84 -7.77
C ILE A 19 4.17 -5.88 -9.21
N GLY A 20 3.69 -4.97 -10.05
CA GLY A 20 4.08 -4.87 -11.44
C GLY A 20 5.50 -4.34 -11.62
N THR A 21 5.89 -4.18 -12.88
CA THR A 21 7.12 -3.48 -13.28
C THR A 21 6.92 -1.97 -13.23
N ALA A 22 7.90 -1.22 -13.74
CA ALA A 22 7.77 0.19 -14.12
C ALA A 22 7.92 0.29 -15.64
N GLU A 23 7.09 -0.44 -16.39
CA GLU A 23 7.21 -0.57 -17.84
C GLU A 23 5.85 -0.28 -18.52
N GLY A 24 5.80 0.75 -19.38
CA GLY A 24 4.59 1.17 -20.11
C GLY A 24 4.12 2.59 -19.79
N GLU A 25 3.13 3.09 -20.55
CA GLU A 25 2.70 4.50 -20.50
C GLU A 25 1.90 4.89 -19.24
N VAL A 26 1.24 3.94 -18.56
CA VAL A 26 0.50 4.21 -17.31
C VAL A 26 0.70 3.07 -16.32
N ASP A 27 1.85 3.09 -15.65
CA ASP A 27 2.18 2.11 -14.62
C ASP A 27 1.79 2.64 -13.22
N PRO A 28 0.88 1.96 -12.48
CA PRO A 28 0.47 2.41 -11.16
C PRO A 28 1.62 2.44 -10.15
N LEU A 29 2.67 1.64 -10.34
CA LEU A 29 3.85 1.68 -9.48
C LEU A 29 4.64 2.98 -9.71
N CYS A 30 4.83 3.40 -10.96
CA CYS A 30 5.48 4.67 -11.28
C CYS A 30 4.70 5.86 -10.70
N LEU A 31 3.38 5.88 -10.88
CA LEU A 31 2.52 6.93 -10.33
C LEU A 31 2.64 7.01 -8.80
N LEU A 32 2.71 5.85 -8.14
CA LEU A 32 2.89 5.78 -6.70
C LEU A 32 4.26 6.32 -6.27
N ILE A 33 5.33 5.91 -6.95
CA ILE A 33 6.69 6.38 -6.66
C ILE A 33 6.77 7.89 -6.85
N ASP A 34 6.27 8.42 -7.96
CA ASP A 34 6.30 9.86 -8.23
C ASP A 34 5.47 10.65 -7.20
N ALA A 35 4.32 10.12 -6.79
CA ALA A 35 3.48 10.74 -5.76
C ALA A 35 4.15 10.75 -4.37
N LEU A 36 5.02 9.79 -4.07
CA LEU A 36 5.70 9.66 -2.79
C LEU A 36 7.12 10.22 -2.80
N ARG A 37 7.69 10.49 -3.98
CA ARG A 37 9.02 11.05 -4.12
C ARG A 37 9.11 12.36 -3.34
N ASN A 38 10.12 12.47 -2.49
CA ASN A 38 10.35 13.58 -1.56
C ASN A 38 9.33 13.72 -0.42
N LYS A 39 8.42 12.76 -0.21
CA LYS A 39 7.61 12.69 1.01
C LYS A 39 8.36 11.88 2.07
N ASN A 40 8.44 12.42 3.28
CA ASN A 40 8.96 11.69 4.43
C ASN A 40 7.84 10.77 4.99
N CYS A 41 7.65 9.63 4.32
CA CYS A 41 6.60 8.65 4.55
C CYS A 41 7.22 7.25 4.71
N ASP A 42 6.83 6.53 5.77
CA ASP A 42 7.20 5.14 5.96
C ASP A 42 6.39 4.26 4.99
N VAL A 43 7.05 3.54 4.09
CA VAL A 43 6.38 2.60 3.19
C VAL A 43 6.59 1.17 3.68
N VAL A 44 5.50 0.50 4.04
CA VAL A 44 5.48 -0.91 4.45
C VAL A 44 4.77 -1.73 3.39
N VAL A 45 5.45 -2.76 2.88
CA VAL A 45 4.93 -3.64 1.83
C VAL A 45 4.80 -5.05 2.38
N ILE A 46 3.65 -5.67 2.16
CA ILE A 46 3.46 -7.11 2.40
C ILE A 46 3.02 -7.71 1.07
N THR A 47 3.85 -8.59 0.53
CA THR A 47 3.64 -9.16 -0.81
C THR A 47 4.02 -10.64 -0.86
N ARG A 48 3.77 -11.34 -1.97
CA ARG A 48 4.26 -12.72 -2.10
C ARG A 48 5.76 -12.71 -2.41
N PRO A 49 6.52 -13.77 -2.05
CA PRO A 49 7.88 -13.88 -2.53
C PRO A 49 7.90 -13.92 -4.07
N PRO A 50 8.83 -13.21 -4.73
CA PRO A 50 8.83 -13.10 -6.17
C PRO A 50 9.22 -14.45 -6.79
N LYS A 51 8.34 -14.95 -7.66
CA LYS A 51 8.64 -16.08 -8.57
C LYS A 51 8.99 -15.62 -9.97
N GLU A 52 8.62 -14.39 -10.28
CA GLU A 52 8.72 -13.78 -11.61
C GLU A 52 9.62 -12.56 -11.55
N ILE A 53 10.43 -12.35 -12.59
CA ILE A 53 11.39 -11.23 -12.66
C ILE A 53 10.69 -9.88 -12.57
N TRP A 54 9.52 -9.74 -13.19
CA TRP A 54 8.77 -8.48 -13.17
C TRP A 54 8.35 -8.10 -11.75
N HIS A 55 7.99 -9.08 -10.92
CA HIS A 55 7.59 -8.85 -9.54
C HIS A 55 8.78 -8.43 -8.68
N LEU A 56 9.92 -9.12 -8.85
CA LEU A 56 11.17 -8.78 -8.20
C LEU A 56 11.59 -7.34 -8.52
N ARG A 57 11.54 -6.95 -9.80
CA ARG A 57 11.86 -5.58 -10.23
C ARG A 57 10.95 -4.54 -9.58
N GLY A 58 9.66 -4.84 -9.44
CA GLY A 58 8.70 -3.98 -8.74
C GLY A 58 9.07 -3.77 -7.27
N GLU A 59 9.45 -4.84 -6.58
CA GLU A 59 9.94 -4.75 -5.20
C GLU A 59 11.23 -3.93 -5.09
N GLU A 60 12.21 -4.18 -5.96
CA GLU A 60 13.49 -3.46 -5.99
C GLU A 60 13.29 -1.96 -6.21
N LEU A 61 12.33 -1.57 -7.05
CA LEU A 61 11.95 -0.17 -7.26
C LEU A 61 11.37 0.48 -6.01
N LEU A 62 10.48 -0.21 -5.28
CA LEU A 62 9.94 0.29 -4.01
C LEU A 62 11.03 0.43 -2.95
N GLU A 63 11.95 -0.53 -2.85
CA GLU A 63 13.08 -0.44 -1.92
C GLU A 63 14.01 0.72 -2.28
N LYS A 64 14.36 0.87 -3.56
CA LYS A 64 15.30 1.88 -4.03
C LYS A 64 14.72 3.30 -3.95
N GLU A 65 13.51 3.50 -4.44
CA GLU A 65 12.95 4.84 -4.62
C GLU A 65 12.24 5.34 -3.35
N LEU A 66 11.70 4.43 -2.53
CA LEU A 66 10.88 4.77 -1.36
C LEU A 66 11.44 4.26 -0.03
N ASN A 67 12.60 3.59 -0.02
CA ASN A 67 13.15 2.93 1.17
C ASN A 67 12.16 1.96 1.82
N ALA A 68 11.30 1.32 1.02
CA ALA A 68 10.23 0.48 1.51
C ALA A 68 10.76 -0.68 2.38
N VAL A 69 10.01 -1.02 3.44
CA VAL A 69 10.22 -2.23 4.24
C VAL A 69 9.32 -3.32 3.70
N ILE A 70 9.91 -4.35 3.10
CA ILE A 70 9.16 -5.41 2.41
C ILE A 70 9.12 -6.69 3.24
N PHE A 71 7.92 -7.22 3.43
CA PHE A 71 7.65 -8.53 4.01
C PHE A 71 7.10 -9.46 2.93
N HIS A 72 7.60 -10.70 2.89
CA HIS A 72 7.09 -11.77 2.04
C HIS A 72 6.12 -12.65 2.83
N CYS A 73 4.95 -12.90 2.26
CA CYS A 73 3.88 -13.73 2.77
C CYS A 73 3.41 -14.67 1.65
N PRO A 74 3.87 -15.94 1.60
CA PRO A 74 3.54 -16.87 0.51
C PRO A 74 2.03 -17.09 0.33
N SER A 75 1.28 -17.12 1.43
CA SER A 75 -0.17 -17.34 1.42
C SER A 75 -0.98 -16.11 1.04
N LEU A 76 -0.36 -14.93 0.91
CA LEU A 76 -1.07 -13.66 0.73
C LEU A 76 -2.01 -13.66 -0.47
N HIS A 77 -3.26 -13.25 -0.24
CA HIS A 77 -4.26 -13.01 -1.29
C HIS A 77 -4.97 -11.64 -1.15
N THR A 78 -4.88 -11.01 0.02
CA THR A 78 -5.49 -9.72 0.33
C THR A 78 -4.88 -8.59 -0.47
N LYS A 79 -5.71 -7.68 -0.97
CA LYS A 79 -5.29 -6.47 -1.69
C LYS A 79 -5.86 -5.26 -0.96
N LEU A 80 -5.01 -4.64 -0.16
CA LEU A 80 -5.35 -3.60 0.79
C LEU A 80 -4.26 -2.53 0.75
N TYR A 81 -4.68 -1.29 0.53
CA TYR A 81 -3.80 -0.13 0.47
C TYR A 81 -4.27 0.86 1.53
N ILE A 82 -3.39 1.28 2.44
CA ILE A 82 -3.78 2.16 3.56
C ILE A 82 -2.84 3.35 3.64
N ALA A 83 -3.40 4.55 3.57
CA ALA A 83 -2.70 5.81 3.76
C ALA A 83 -3.01 6.37 5.16
N GLU A 84 -1.98 6.47 5.98
CA GLU A 84 -2.04 7.11 7.29
C GLU A 84 -1.52 8.56 7.19
N CYS A 85 -2.42 9.52 7.38
CA CYS A 85 -2.09 10.94 7.36
C CYS A 85 -2.50 11.64 8.67
N ASN A 86 -1.88 12.78 8.95
CA ASN A 86 -2.39 13.68 9.97
C ASN A 86 -3.73 14.28 9.50
N GLY A 87 -4.81 14.06 10.26
CA GLY A 87 -6.11 14.65 9.96
C GLY A 87 -6.92 13.95 8.86
N PHE A 88 -6.34 13.01 8.11
CA PHE A 88 -7.02 12.20 7.10
C PHE A 88 -6.59 10.74 7.18
N ARG A 89 -7.53 9.82 6.95
CA ARG A 89 -7.28 8.39 6.88
C ARG A 89 -7.94 7.84 5.64
N GLY A 90 -7.20 7.04 4.88
CA GLY A 90 -7.68 6.43 3.66
C GLY A 90 -7.32 4.96 3.60
N ALA A 91 -8.26 4.12 3.17
CA ALA A 91 -7.98 2.73 2.84
C ALA A 91 -8.72 2.32 1.57
N VAL A 92 -8.11 1.45 0.76
CA VAL A 92 -8.72 0.83 -0.41
C VAL A 92 -8.59 -0.68 -0.25
N LEU A 93 -9.72 -1.37 -0.30
CA LEU A 93 -9.81 -2.83 -0.23
C LEU A 93 -10.50 -3.34 -1.50
N GLY A 94 -9.96 -4.37 -2.15
CA GLY A 94 -10.61 -4.90 -3.34
C GLY A 94 -9.90 -6.06 -4.02
N SER A 95 -10.18 -6.20 -5.31
CA SER A 95 -9.56 -7.17 -6.21
C SER A 95 -8.31 -6.71 -6.99
N PRO A 96 -7.97 -5.40 -7.17
CA PRO A 96 -6.83 -5.02 -8.00
C PRO A 96 -5.49 -5.19 -7.26
N ASN A 97 -4.56 -5.89 -7.92
CA ASN A 97 -3.15 -5.89 -7.52
C ASN A 97 -2.46 -4.60 -7.96
N LEU A 98 -1.26 -4.32 -7.43
CA LEU A 98 -0.46 -3.17 -7.86
C LEU A 98 0.25 -3.49 -9.18
N THR A 99 -0.50 -3.71 -10.26
CA THR A 99 0.04 -4.13 -11.56
C THR A 99 -0.62 -3.36 -12.71
N PRO A 100 0.10 -3.10 -13.83
CA PRO A 100 -0.48 -2.43 -15.00
C PRO A 100 -1.75 -3.10 -15.53
N ARG A 101 -1.80 -4.45 -15.49
CA ARG A 101 -2.93 -5.23 -15.99
C ARG A 101 -4.20 -5.04 -15.14
N ALA A 102 -4.06 -4.95 -13.82
CA ALA A 102 -5.18 -4.64 -12.92
C ALA A 102 -5.72 -3.22 -13.16
N ASN A 103 -4.88 -2.29 -13.63
CA ASN A 103 -5.26 -0.91 -13.90
C ASN A 103 -5.92 -0.71 -15.28
N THR A 104 -5.54 -1.50 -16.29
CA THR A 104 -5.90 -1.21 -17.70
C THR A 104 -6.73 -2.28 -18.40
N VAL A 105 -6.67 -3.55 -17.97
CA VAL A 105 -7.26 -4.68 -18.69
C VAL A 105 -8.31 -5.41 -17.86
N ASN A 106 -8.02 -5.69 -16.60
CA ASN A 106 -8.91 -6.47 -15.77
C ASN A 106 -10.13 -5.64 -15.34
N ARG A 107 -11.26 -6.32 -15.16
CA ARG A 107 -12.42 -5.76 -14.47
C ARG A 107 -12.25 -6.00 -12.98
N GLU A 108 -12.00 -4.94 -12.25
CA GLU A 108 -11.70 -4.98 -10.82
C GLU A 108 -12.78 -4.24 -10.03
N ILE A 109 -12.99 -4.64 -8.77
CA ILE A 109 -13.83 -3.93 -7.81
C ILE A 109 -12.98 -3.51 -6.62
N ALA A 110 -13.18 -2.28 -6.18
CA ALA A 110 -12.53 -1.75 -4.99
C ALA A 110 -13.53 -0.89 -4.21
N VAL A 111 -13.42 -0.95 -2.89
CA VAL A 111 -14.13 -0.06 -1.96
C VAL A 111 -13.09 0.85 -1.34
N GLU A 112 -13.38 2.15 -1.39
CA GLU A 112 -12.57 3.17 -0.78
C GLU A 112 -13.24 3.67 0.51
N PHE A 113 -12.46 3.70 1.59
CA PHE A 113 -12.84 4.24 2.88
C PHE A 113 -12.06 5.54 3.12
N ARG A 114 -12.77 6.61 3.47
CA ARG A 114 -12.18 7.91 3.78
C ARG A 114 -12.78 8.45 5.07
N SER A 115 -11.93 8.98 5.94
CA SER A 115 -12.36 9.69 7.14
C SER A 115 -11.43 10.86 7.41
N THR A 116 -11.98 11.93 7.99
CA THR A 116 -11.23 13.10 8.45
C THR A 116 -11.26 13.16 9.97
N ALA A 117 -10.28 13.81 10.59
CA ALA A 117 -10.30 14.01 12.05
C ALA A 117 -11.46 14.89 12.55
N THR A 118 -12.23 15.51 11.65
CA THR A 118 -13.26 16.50 11.96
C THR A 118 -14.68 16.04 11.63
N SER A 119 -14.86 14.85 11.04
CA SER A 119 -16.18 14.33 10.71
C SER A 119 -16.72 13.38 11.77
N ASP A 120 -18.04 13.34 11.94
CA ASP A 120 -18.76 12.39 12.80
C ASP A 120 -18.69 10.93 12.28
N ASP A 121 -17.79 10.63 11.34
CA ASP A 121 -17.60 9.33 10.67
C ASP A 121 -16.86 8.32 11.57
N HIS A 122 -17.30 8.19 12.82
CA HIS A 122 -16.66 7.36 13.83
C HIS A 122 -16.53 5.90 13.35
N GLU A 123 -17.57 5.37 12.70
CA GLU A 123 -17.58 3.99 12.20
C GLU A 123 -16.55 3.75 11.10
N ILE A 124 -16.39 4.68 10.16
CA ILE A 124 -15.37 4.57 9.10
C ILE A 124 -13.97 4.71 9.68
N ALA A 125 -13.78 5.62 10.65
CA ALA A 125 -12.51 5.77 11.33
C ALA A 125 -12.11 4.49 12.11
N VAL A 126 -13.08 3.84 12.77
CA VAL A 126 -12.91 2.54 13.45
C VAL A 126 -12.54 1.47 12.43
N LEU A 127 -13.28 1.35 11.32
CA LEU A 127 -12.98 0.37 10.28
C LEU A 127 -11.57 0.54 9.70
N ILE A 128 -11.13 1.77 9.45
CA ILE A 128 -9.76 2.02 8.97
C ILE A 128 -8.73 1.62 10.04
N ASN A 129 -8.99 1.88 11.32
CA ASN A 129 -8.11 1.39 12.39
C ASN A 129 -8.04 -0.13 12.43
N ASP A 130 -9.17 -0.82 12.23
CA ASP A 130 -9.20 -2.28 12.18
C ASP A 130 -8.41 -2.82 10.99
N LEU A 131 -8.48 -2.16 9.83
CA LEU A 131 -7.64 -2.49 8.67
C LEU A 131 -6.15 -2.26 8.94
N ILE A 132 -5.78 -1.22 9.69
CA ILE A 132 -4.38 -0.97 10.12
C ILE A 132 -3.92 -2.03 11.11
N ASN A 133 -4.78 -2.43 12.05
CA ASN A 133 -4.50 -3.48 13.01
C ASN A 133 -4.32 -4.83 12.29
N TYR A 134 -5.18 -5.14 11.33
CA TYR A 134 -5.04 -6.29 10.44
C TYR A 134 -3.70 -6.25 9.69
N ALA A 135 -3.39 -5.14 9.00
CA ALA A 135 -2.12 -4.94 8.29
C ALA A 135 -0.89 -5.15 9.20
N SER A 136 -0.96 -4.63 10.42
CA SER A 136 0.08 -4.79 11.42
C SER A 136 0.24 -6.22 11.90
N SER A 137 -0.88 -6.94 12.08
CA SER A 137 -0.92 -8.34 12.55
C SER A 137 -0.32 -9.31 11.54
N LEU A 138 -0.47 -9.05 10.24
CA LEU A 138 0.13 -9.88 9.17
C LEU A 138 1.65 -10.04 9.36
N ARG A 139 2.35 -9.01 9.85
CA ARG A 139 3.80 -9.09 10.09
C ARG A 139 4.21 -10.11 11.16
N GLY A 140 3.27 -10.50 12.02
CA GLY A 140 3.49 -11.51 13.07
C GLY A 140 3.05 -12.91 12.66
N GLU A 141 2.54 -13.10 11.45
CA GLU A 141 2.14 -14.42 10.96
C GLU A 141 3.35 -15.32 10.72
N ARG A 142 3.18 -16.63 10.94
CA ARG A 142 4.28 -17.60 10.93
C ARG A 142 4.96 -17.75 9.58
N ASP A 143 4.24 -17.54 8.49
CA ASP A 143 4.75 -17.63 7.12
C ASP A 143 5.21 -16.27 6.58
N VAL A 144 5.24 -15.22 7.41
CA VAL A 144 5.67 -13.89 7.00
C VAL A 144 7.12 -13.65 7.39
N THR A 145 7.94 -13.28 6.40
CA THR A 145 9.37 -13.04 6.58
C THR A 145 9.76 -11.67 6.08
N LEU A 146 10.58 -10.94 6.84
CA LEU A 146 11.19 -9.70 6.36
C LEU A 146 12.15 -10.02 5.21
N LYS A 147 12.02 -9.30 4.08
CA LYS A 147 12.98 -9.37 2.98
C LYS A 147 14.32 -8.83 3.48
N THR A 148 15.34 -9.68 3.50
CA THR A 148 16.71 -9.25 3.79
C THR A 148 17.28 -8.51 2.57
N ARG A 149 17.80 -7.31 2.80
CA ARG A 149 18.57 -6.58 1.79
C ARG A 149 19.83 -7.39 1.47
N VAL A 150 20.01 -7.74 0.19
CA VAL A 150 21.23 -8.41 -0.33
C VAL A 150 22.21 -7.34 -0.80
#